data_AF-A0A929MR53-F1
#
_entry.id   AF-A0A929MR53-F1
#
_cell.length_a   1.000
_cell.length_b   1.000
_cell.length_c   1.000
_cell.angle_alpha   90.00
_cell.angle_beta   90.00
_cell.angle_gamma   90.00
#
_symmetry.space_group_name_H-M   'P 1'
#
loop_
_entity.id
_entity.type
_entity.pdbx_description
1 polymer ?
#
loop_
_entity_poly.entity_id
_entity_poly.type
_entity_poly.pdbx_seq_one_letter_code
_entity_poly.pdbx_strand_id
1 'polypeptide(L)'
;DVANEAIIRRITLESLTPQALHDLLDSSVTLNRDIQSIAVLDEQGQVLDFAPSRFQLKTNSQHPVLSPDWYQKEAQHDQTLYSKPHIQHLFQGEFPWVISNTIPFNHQGKRCLLLIDYKIKTFQRFFETGGIGKQGYTYLIDDQQELIYHPHQALMTAELKRETIPDLGTEPTKVQLDKDNHVVLASQVMAGTHWRVVGKTYLQEVLASGLSRILQTSLILFLALTFLINVLAYLLARFIARPIRRLALHMQDFQDLPTGHYETSGYDEANELYQAYHQLLNQVDQLMEQIKLEEAALRKSERNVLEAQIQPHFLYNTLESILWMIESQNTRDASHMVTALGRLLRITLSKGKEYIPLEREFEHVTN
;
A
#
# COMPACT_ATOMS: atom_id res chain seq x y z
N ASP A 1 -0.46 -41.66 22.88
CA ASP A 1 -0.29 -42.87 23.70
C ASP A 1 -0.85 -42.89 25.11
N VAL A 2 -1.09 -41.75 25.80
CA VAL A 2 -1.57 -41.76 27.21
C VAL A 2 -2.85 -42.59 27.43
N ALA A 3 -3.78 -42.60 26.48
CA ALA A 3 -5.03 -43.37 26.58
C ALA A 3 -4.81 -44.90 26.44
N ASN A 4 -3.88 -45.31 25.58
CA ASN A 4 -3.57 -46.73 25.37
C ASN A 4 -2.79 -47.29 26.56
N GLU A 5 -1.81 -46.52 27.07
CA GLU A 5 -1.10 -46.86 28.31
C GLU A 5 -2.05 -46.98 29.51
N ALA A 6 -3.08 -46.12 29.62
CA ALA A 6 -4.05 -46.21 30.70
C ALA A 6 -4.92 -47.48 30.64
N ILE A 7 -5.30 -47.91 29.43
CA ILE A 7 -6.02 -49.17 29.19
C ILE A 7 -5.13 -50.35 29.60
N ILE A 8 -3.91 -50.40 29.08
CA ILE A 8 -2.97 -51.49 29.37
C ILE A 8 -2.65 -51.54 30.85
N ARG A 9 -2.39 -50.39 31.48
CA ARG A 9 -2.04 -50.29 32.90
C ARG A 9 -3.17 -50.80 33.79
N ARG A 10 -4.44 -50.55 33.44
CA ARG A 10 -5.58 -51.14 34.15
C ARG A 10 -5.67 -52.65 33.93
N ILE A 11 -5.47 -53.13 32.70
CA ILE A 11 -5.51 -54.56 32.37
C ILE A 11 -4.39 -55.35 33.09
N THR A 12 -3.18 -54.77 33.19
CA THR A 12 -2.01 -55.41 33.81
C THR A 12 -1.99 -55.34 35.33
N LEU A 13 -2.44 -54.24 35.94
CA LEU A 13 -2.33 -54.05 37.40
C LEU A 13 -3.46 -54.71 38.21
N GLU A 14 -4.66 -54.87 37.65
CA GLU A 14 -5.84 -55.22 38.46
C GLU A 14 -6.22 -56.71 38.43
N SER A 15 -5.50 -57.57 37.69
CA SER A 15 -5.86 -59.00 37.54
C SER A 15 -7.37 -59.19 37.33
N LEU A 16 -7.91 -58.43 36.37
CA LEU A 16 -9.36 -58.29 36.17
C LEU A 16 -10.04 -59.64 35.97
N THR A 17 -11.25 -59.79 36.51
CA THR A 17 -12.14 -60.92 36.19
C THR A 17 -12.55 -60.84 34.71
N PRO A 18 -12.94 -61.95 34.07
CA PRO A 18 -13.38 -61.93 32.66
C PRO A 18 -14.48 -60.90 32.38
N GLN A 19 -15.42 -60.75 33.31
CA GLN A 19 -16.50 -59.76 33.22
C GLN A 19 -15.96 -58.32 33.26
N ALA A 20 -15.06 -58.02 34.21
CA ALA A 20 -14.49 -56.69 34.36
C ALA A 20 -13.54 -56.31 33.21
N LEU A 21 -12.86 -57.30 32.62
CA LEU A 21 -12.08 -57.12 31.40
C LEU A 21 -13.00 -56.71 30.24
N HIS A 22 -14.07 -57.47 30.02
CA HIS A 22 -15.04 -57.20 28.95
C HIS A 22 -15.65 -55.79 29.07
N ASP A 23 -16.13 -55.43 30.27
CA ASP A 23 -16.73 -54.12 30.55
C ASP A 23 -15.74 -52.97 30.30
N LEU A 24 -14.45 -53.17 30.62
CA LEU A 24 -13.40 -52.21 30.36
C LEU A 24 -13.18 -52.04 28.84
N LEU A 25 -13.05 -53.15 28.11
CA LEU A 25 -12.84 -53.11 26.65
C LEU A 25 -14.02 -52.43 25.94
N ASP A 26 -15.25 -52.76 26.30
CA ASP A 26 -16.46 -52.19 25.69
C ASP A 26 -16.61 -50.69 26.03
N SER A 27 -16.29 -50.32 27.28
CA SER A 27 -16.22 -48.91 27.69
C SER A 27 -15.15 -48.15 26.91
N SER A 28 -13.97 -48.74 26.69
CA SER A 28 -12.87 -48.12 25.93
C SER A 28 -13.26 -47.86 24.48
N VAL A 29 -13.88 -48.84 23.81
CA VAL A 29 -14.39 -48.66 22.43
C VAL A 29 -15.51 -47.61 22.39
N THR A 30 -16.39 -47.58 23.38
CA THR A 30 -17.53 -46.65 23.42
C THR A 30 -17.09 -45.21 23.70
N LEU A 31 -16.10 -45.02 24.57
CA LEU A 31 -15.54 -43.71 24.91
C LEU A 31 -14.66 -43.16 23.78
N ASN A 32 -13.94 -44.02 23.04
CA ASN A 32 -13.05 -43.61 21.97
C ASN A 32 -13.65 -43.91 20.59
N ARG A 33 -14.23 -42.87 19.96
CA ARG A 33 -14.88 -42.97 18.64
C ARG A 33 -13.94 -43.39 17.51
N ASP A 34 -12.63 -43.29 17.70
CA ASP A 34 -11.62 -43.63 16.70
C ASP A 34 -11.29 -45.13 16.67
N ILE A 35 -11.60 -45.85 17.74
CA ILE A 35 -11.42 -47.30 17.82
C ILE A 35 -12.62 -47.98 17.13
N GLN A 36 -12.31 -48.94 16.25
CA GLN A 36 -13.27 -49.83 15.61
C GLN A 36 -13.58 -51.01 16.54
N SER A 37 -12.55 -51.63 17.11
CA SER A 37 -12.65 -52.76 18.03
C SER A 37 -11.36 -52.96 18.81
N ILE A 38 -11.47 -53.71 19.89
CA ILE A 38 -10.34 -54.18 20.68
C ILE A 38 -10.50 -55.69 20.88
N ALA A 39 -9.42 -56.44 20.74
CA ALA A 39 -9.38 -57.87 21.02
C ALA A 39 -8.17 -58.21 21.90
N VAL A 40 -8.36 -59.13 22.83
CA VAL A 40 -7.29 -59.70 23.64
C VAL A 40 -6.98 -61.08 23.07
N LEU A 41 -5.72 -61.30 22.75
CA LEU A 41 -5.22 -62.53 22.15
C LEU A 41 -4.31 -63.26 23.15
N ASP A 42 -4.40 -64.58 23.22
CA ASP A 42 -3.44 -65.43 23.95
C ASP A 42 -2.12 -65.61 23.18
N GLU A 43 -1.15 -66.32 23.76
CA GLU A 43 0.15 -66.61 23.12
C GLU A 43 0.03 -67.39 21.81
N GLN A 44 -1.08 -68.08 21.57
CA GLN A 44 -1.34 -68.85 20.37
C GLN A 44 -2.13 -68.05 19.32
N GLY A 45 -2.49 -66.80 19.62
CA GLY A 45 -3.27 -65.93 18.75
C GLY A 45 -4.78 -66.20 18.79
N GLN A 46 -5.29 -66.95 19.77
CA GLN A 46 -6.73 -67.12 19.98
C GLN A 46 -7.30 -65.92 20.73
N VAL A 47 -8.50 -65.51 20.33
CA VAL A 47 -9.21 -64.39 20.95
C VAL A 47 -9.79 -64.83 22.30
N LEU A 48 -9.28 -64.26 23.38
CA LEU A 48 -9.77 -64.48 24.75
C LEU A 48 -11.00 -63.63 25.04
N ASP A 49 -10.99 -62.38 24.60
CA ASP A 49 -12.10 -61.44 24.76
C ASP A 49 -12.05 -60.38 23.65
N PHE A 50 -13.18 -59.75 23.36
CA PHE A 50 -13.26 -58.68 22.37
C PHE A 50 -14.39 -57.71 22.68
N ALA A 51 -14.20 -56.48 22.20
CA ALA A 51 -15.20 -55.45 22.20
C ALA A 51 -15.23 -54.77 20.82
N PRO A 52 -16.37 -54.25 20.38
CA PRO A 52 -17.64 -54.16 21.10
C PRO A 52 -18.52 -55.43 21.00
N SER A 53 -19.33 -55.70 22.03
CA SER A 53 -20.11 -56.95 22.17
C SER A 53 -21.18 -57.16 21.07
N ARG A 54 -21.48 -56.11 20.29
CA ARG A 54 -22.37 -56.19 19.13
C ARG A 54 -21.79 -57.03 17.97
N PHE A 55 -20.47 -57.22 17.95
CA PHE A 55 -19.83 -58.01 16.92
C PHE A 55 -19.85 -59.51 17.24
N GLN A 56 -19.83 -60.34 16.21
CA GLN A 56 -19.74 -61.79 16.35
C GLN A 56 -18.46 -62.27 15.69
N LEU A 57 -17.65 -63.08 16.41
CA LEU A 57 -16.46 -63.70 15.86
C LEU A 57 -16.80 -64.64 14.70
N LYS A 58 -15.94 -64.66 13.67
CA LYS A 58 -16.02 -65.70 12.64
C LYS A 58 -15.55 -67.04 13.21
N THR A 59 -16.34 -68.08 13.02
CA THR A 59 -16.09 -69.45 13.52
C THR A 59 -14.82 -70.11 12.95
N ASN A 60 -14.12 -69.46 12.01
CA ASN A 60 -12.91 -69.93 11.33
C ASN A 60 -11.97 -68.75 10.98
N SER A 61 -11.83 -67.76 11.87
CA SER A 61 -10.99 -66.58 11.62
C SER A 61 -9.49 -66.92 11.65
N GLN A 62 -8.99 -67.54 10.58
CA GLN A 62 -7.61 -67.32 10.14
C GLN A 62 -7.56 -65.87 9.65
N HIS A 63 -7.34 -64.94 10.58
CA HIS A 63 -7.30 -63.52 10.28
C HIS A 63 -6.09 -63.24 9.36
N PRO A 64 -6.19 -62.39 8.32
CA PRO A 64 -5.05 -62.02 7.48
C PRO A 64 -3.96 -61.27 8.23
N VAL A 65 -4.35 -60.60 9.32
CA VAL A 65 -3.43 -60.23 10.41
C VAL A 65 -2.90 -61.55 10.95
N LEU A 66 -3.57 -62.34 11.81
CA LEU A 66 -3.15 -63.69 12.33
C LEU A 66 -2.78 -64.82 11.34
N SER A 67 -2.16 -64.55 10.20
CA SER A 67 -1.24 -65.51 9.57
C SER A 67 -0.22 -65.97 10.64
N PRO A 68 0.19 -67.24 10.67
CA PRO A 68 1.27 -67.67 11.55
C PRO A 68 2.51 -66.77 11.38
N ASP A 69 2.76 -66.29 10.16
CA ASP A 69 3.94 -65.49 9.81
C ASP A 69 3.96 -64.08 10.41
N TRP A 70 2.86 -63.31 10.37
CA TRP A 70 2.87 -61.99 11.04
C TRP A 70 2.90 -62.16 12.56
N TYR A 71 2.17 -63.14 13.09
CA TYR A 71 1.87 -63.23 14.52
C TYR A 71 3.13 -63.71 15.21
N GLN A 72 3.81 -64.71 14.62
CA GLN A 72 5.10 -65.16 15.11
C GLN A 72 6.19 -64.09 14.96
N LYS A 73 6.16 -63.26 13.91
CA LYS A 73 7.14 -62.17 13.76
C LYS A 73 6.91 -61.03 14.74
N GLU A 74 5.67 -60.61 14.95
CA GLU A 74 5.33 -59.46 15.80
C GLU A 74 5.20 -59.84 17.29
N ALA A 75 4.65 -61.01 17.62
CA ALA A 75 4.52 -61.48 19.00
C ALA A 75 5.88 -61.75 19.69
N GLN A 76 6.96 -61.96 18.92
CA GLN A 76 8.31 -62.13 19.43
C GLN A 76 8.96 -60.83 19.92
N HIS A 77 8.41 -59.67 19.55
CA HIS A 77 8.95 -58.37 19.96
C HIS A 77 8.22 -57.86 21.21
N ASP A 78 8.96 -57.36 22.19
CA ASP A 78 8.42 -56.71 23.40
C ASP A 78 8.02 -55.24 23.14
N GLN A 79 7.72 -54.90 21.88
CA GLN A 79 7.47 -53.53 21.44
C GLN A 79 6.05 -53.39 20.90
N THR A 80 5.52 -52.16 20.98
CA THR A 80 4.26 -51.80 20.34
C THR A 80 4.45 -51.72 18.84
N LEU A 81 3.62 -52.42 18.08
CA LEU A 81 3.72 -52.50 16.62
C LEU A 81 2.42 -52.04 15.96
N TYR A 82 2.55 -51.53 14.74
CA TYR A 82 1.43 -51.04 13.96
C TYR A 82 1.41 -51.71 12.58
N SER A 83 0.24 -52.18 12.17
CA SER A 83 0.04 -52.84 10.88
C SER A 83 -0.09 -51.83 9.74
N LYS A 84 0.12 -52.31 8.51
CA LYS A 84 -0.35 -51.60 7.30
C LYS A 84 -1.90 -51.55 7.29
N PRO A 85 -2.52 -50.55 6.63
CA PRO A 85 -3.96 -50.52 6.43
C PRO A 85 -4.43 -51.79 5.75
N HIS A 86 -5.43 -52.43 6.35
CA HIS A 86 -5.99 -53.67 5.82
C HIS A 86 -7.48 -53.74 6.18
N ILE A 87 -8.15 -54.70 5.56
CA ILE A 87 -9.55 -55.00 5.88
C ILE A 87 -9.57 -55.85 7.15
N GLN A 88 -10.36 -55.44 8.14
CA GLN A 88 -10.61 -56.26 9.31
C GLN A 88 -11.44 -57.48 8.94
N HIS A 89 -10.99 -58.67 9.35
CA HIS A 89 -11.69 -59.93 9.07
C HIS A 89 -12.16 -60.67 10.33
N LEU A 90 -11.90 -60.15 11.53
CA LEU A 90 -12.18 -60.82 12.80
C LEU A 90 -13.68 -61.09 13.04
N PHE A 91 -14.52 -60.14 12.65
CA PHE A 91 -15.96 -60.18 12.92
C PHE A 91 -16.77 -60.54 11.66
N GLN A 92 -17.98 -61.04 11.87
CA GLN A 92 -18.97 -61.32 10.83
C GLN A 92 -19.67 -60.04 10.35
N GLY A 93 -20.04 -60.01 9.07
CA GLY A 93 -20.88 -58.96 8.49
C GLY A 93 -20.17 -57.66 8.10
N GLU A 94 -19.25 -57.15 8.93
CA GLU A 94 -18.53 -55.91 8.66
C GLU A 94 -17.07 -56.15 8.26
N PHE A 95 -16.60 -55.41 7.26
CA PHE A 95 -15.24 -55.45 6.73
C PHE A 95 -14.63 -54.04 6.64
N PRO A 96 -14.49 -53.34 7.79
CA PRO A 96 -13.94 -51.99 7.80
C PRO A 96 -12.44 -52.00 7.46
N TRP A 97 -11.98 -50.95 6.80
CA TRP A 97 -10.55 -50.69 6.67
C TRP A 97 -10.01 -50.11 7.98
N VAL A 98 -8.99 -50.76 8.52
CA VAL A 98 -8.41 -50.44 9.83
C VAL A 98 -6.88 -50.43 9.79
N ILE A 99 -6.31 -49.79 10.79
CA ILE A 99 -4.90 -49.92 11.18
C ILE A 99 -4.91 -50.61 12.54
N SER A 100 -4.27 -51.76 12.65
CA SER A 100 -4.14 -52.49 13.90
C SER A 100 -2.90 -52.02 14.65
N ASN A 101 -3.06 -51.81 15.96
CA ASN A 101 -1.96 -51.66 16.89
C ASN A 101 -1.93 -52.90 17.80
N THR A 102 -0.75 -53.49 17.96
CA THR A 102 -0.53 -54.67 18.78
C THR A 102 0.39 -54.34 19.93
N ILE A 103 -0.08 -54.59 21.15
CA ILE A 103 0.67 -54.26 22.36
C ILE A 103 0.82 -55.51 23.24
N PRO A 104 2.05 -56.01 23.47
CA PRO A 104 2.27 -57.14 24.36
C PRO A 104 2.04 -56.72 25.81
N PHE A 105 1.35 -57.55 26.57
CA PHE A 105 1.13 -57.37 28.00
C PHE A 105 1.06 -58.70 28.73
N ASN A 106 1.30 -58.69 30.04
CA ASN A 106 1.18 -59.89 30.87
C ASN A 106 -0.15 -59.88 31.62
N HIS A 107 -0.91 -60.96 31.52
CA HIS A 107 -2.15 -61.15 32.25
C HIS A 107 -2.12 -62.50 32.98
N GLN A 108 -2.27 -62.47 34.31
CA GLN A 108 -2.26 -63.67 35.16
C GLN A 108 -1.05 -64.60 34.92
N GLY A 109 0.13 -64.01 34.62
CA GLY A 109 1.37 -64.75 34.38
C GLY A 109 1.51 -65.36 32.99
N LYS A 110 0.56 -65.12 32.07
CA LYS A 110 0.65 -65.49 30.64
C LYS A 110 0.88 -64.25 29.79
N ARG A 111 1.67 -64.38 28.71
CA ARG A 111 1.83 -63.30 27.73
C ARG A 111 0.57 -63.23 26.88
N CYS A 112 0.03 -62.03 26.72
CA CYS A 112 -1.15 -61.74 25.91
C CYS A 112 -0.84 -60.56 25.00
N LEU A 113 -1.62 -60.43 23.93
CA LEU A 113 -1.50 -59.30 22.99
C LEU A 113 -2.81 -58.54 22.94
N LEU A 114 -2.73 -57.24 23.10
CA LEU A 114 -3.85 -56.33 22.93
C LEU A 114 -3.84 -55.85 21.49
N LEU A 115 -4.84 -56.27 20.72
CA LEU A 115 -5.07 -55.82 19.35
C LEU A 115 -6.10 -54.70 19.37
N ILE A 116 -5.70 -53.49 18.98
CA ILE A 116 -6.59 -52.33 18.85
C ILE A 116 -6.70 -51.97 17.38
N ASP A 117 -7.89 -52.10 16.82
CA ASP A 117 -8.16 -51.70 15.44
C ASP A 117 -8.70 -50.27 15.41
N TYR A 118 -7.94 -49.38 14.80
CA TYR A 118 -8.34 -47.99 14.58
C TYR A 118 -9.00 -47.82 13.23
N LYS A 119 -10.05 -47.00 13.17
CA LYS A 119 -10.72 -46.67 11.91
C LYS A 119 -9.76 -45.91 11.01
N ILE A 120 -9.58 -46.38 9.76
CA ILE A 120 -8.74 -45.66 8.79
C ILE A 120 -9.21 -44.21 8.57
N LYS A 121 -10.53 -43.97 8.69
CA LYS A 121 -11.14 -42.64 8.54
C LYS A 121 -10.63 -41.63 9.58
N THR A 122 -10.23 -42.08 10.76
CA THR A 122 -9.63 -41.21 11.78
C THR A 122 -8.27 -40.70 11.29
N PHE A 123 -7.44 -41.58 10.75
CA PHE A 123 -6.17 -41.20 10.14
C PHE A 123 -6.36 -40.29 8.93
N GLN A 124 -7.32 -40.61 8.05
CA GLN A 124 -7.68 -39.75 6.91
C GLN A 124 -7.99 -38.33 7.36
N ARG A 125 -8.85 -38.16 8.36
CA ARG A 125 -9.20 -36.85 8.90
C ARG A 125 -7.97 -36.11 9.42
N PHE A 126 -7.07 -36.78 10.14
CA PHE A 126 -5.86 -36.14 10.65
C PHE A 126 -5.00 -35.55 9.52
N PHE A 127 -4.79 -36.33 8.45
CA PHE A 127 -3.99 -35.88 7.31
C PHE A 127 -4.70 -34.89 6.38
N GLU A 128 -6.02 -34.94 6.28
CA GLU A 128 -6.83 -33.96 5.54
C GLU A 128 -6.86 -32.60 6.27
N THR A 129 -6.96 -32.59 7.60
CA THR A 129 -7.02 -31.36 8.39
C THR A 129 -5.63 -30.70 8.53
N GLY A 130 -4.56 -31.50 8.49
CA GLY A 130 -3.17 -31.05 8.53
C GLY A 130 -2.56 -30.71 7.16
N GLY A 131 -3.38 -30.47 6.14
CA GLY A 131 -2.93 -30.27 4.75
C GLY A 131 -1.83 -29.22 4.59
N ILE A 132 -0.85 -29.51 3.73
CA ILE A 132 0.30 -28.64 3.46
C ILE A 132 0.09 -27.91 2.12
N GLY A 133 -0.38 -26.67 2.19
CA GLY A 133 -0.75 -25.91 0.98
C GLY A 133 -2.20 -26.18 0.56
N LYS A 134 -2.57 -25.80 -0.68
CA LYS A 134 -3.93 -25.95 -1.19
C LYS A 134 -4.13 -27.27 -1.94
N GLN A 135 -3.10 -27.75 -2.64
CA GLN A 135 -3.10 -29.01 -3.37
C GLN A 135 -2.09 -30.02 -2.81
N GLY A 136 -1.24 -29.60 -1.88
CA GLY A 136 -0.36 -30.53 -1.20
C GLY A 136 -1.12 -31.50 -0.30
N TYR A 137 -0.47 -32.62 -0.02
CA TYR A 137 -1.04 -33.72 0.73
C TYR A 137 0.04 -34.41 1.57
N THR A 138 -0.41 -35.11 2.60
CA THR A 138 0.46 -35.85 3.51
C THR A 138 0.18 -37.33 3.39
N TYR A 139 1.24 -38.13 3.33
CA TYR A 139 1.19 -39.57 3.26
C TYR A 139 2.18 -40.19 4.27
N LEU A 140 2.04 -41.49 4.51
CA LEU A 140 2.82 -42.21 5.51
C LEU A 140 3.60 -43.34 4.84
N ILE A 141 4.88 -43.48 5.20
CA ILE A 141 5.75 -44.56 4.74
C ILE A 141 6.42 -45.28 5.92
N ASP A 142 6.83 -46.52 5.73
CA ASP A 142 7.67 -47.25 6.70
C ASP A 142 9.17 -46.97 6.48
N ASP A 143 10.01 -47.61 7.29
CA ASP A 143 11.47 -47.55 7.23
C ASP A 143 12.07 -48.17 5.95
N GLN A 144 11.32 -49.08 5.31
CA GLN A 144 11.64 -49.69 4.03
C GLN A 144 11.20 -48.83 2.83
N GLN A 145 10.69 -47.62 3.10
CA GLN A 145 10.14 -46.70 2.10
C GLN A 145 8.89 -47.24 1.38
N GLU A 146 8.18 -48.19 1.98
CA GLU A 146 6.89 -48.65 1.46
C GLU A 146 5.75 -47.74 1.93
N LEU A 147 4.75 -47.56 1.07
CA LEU A 147 3.59 -46.73 1.34
C LEU A 147 2.65 -47.42 2.31
N ILE A 148 2.47 -46.83 3.49
CA ILE A 148 1.50 -47.29 4.48
C ILE A 148 0.15 -46.66 4.19
N TYR A 149 0.09 -45.34 4.04
CA TYR A 149 -1.15 -44.60 3.81
C TYR A 149 -0.96 -43.49 2.80
N HIS A 150 -1.95 -43.29 1.92
CA HIS A 150 -1.96 -42.18 0.97
C HIS A 150 -3.38 -41.66 0.73
N PRO A 151 -3.61 -40.33 0.70
CA PRO A 151 -4.94 -39.76 0.47
C PRO A 151 -5.58 -40.19 -0.86
N HIS A 152 -4.74 -40.48 -1.87
CA HIS A 152 -5.18 -40.95 -3.18
C HIS A 152 -4.93 -42.46 -3.39
N GLN A 153 -4.95 -43.27 -2.33
CA GLN A 153 -4.64 -44.71 -2.43
C GLN A 153 -5.54 -45.43 -3.45
N ALA A 154 -6.82 -45.10 -3.53
CA ALA A 154 -7.73 -45.69 -4.53
C ALA A 154 -7.28 -45.44 -5.98
N LEU A 155 -6.72 -44.26 -6.28
CA LEU A 155 -6.20 -43.92 -7.61
C LEU A 155 -4.90 -44.67 -7.92
N MET A 156 -4.08 -44.92 -6.90
CA MET A 156 -2.85 -45.71 -7.02
C MET A 156 -3.17 -47.20 -7.27
N THR A 157 -4.13 -47.76 -6.53
CA THR A 157 -4.58 -49.15 -6.72
C THR A 157 -5.20 -49.38 -8.09
N ALA A 158 -5.88 -48.36 -8.65
CA ALA A 158 -6.40 -48.39 -10.00
C ALA A 158 -5.34 -48.13 -11.10
N GLU A 159 -4.05 -47.99 -10.73
CA GLU A 159 -2.93 -47.63 -11.61
C GLU A 159 -3.09 -46.29 -12.36
N LEU A 160 -4.05 -45.45 -11.95
CA LEU A 160 -4.35 -44.15 -12.54
C LEU A 160 -3.38 -43.06 -12.06
N LYS A 161 -2.68 -43.29 -10.95
CA LYS A 161 -1.65 -42.42 -10.40
C LYS A 161 -0.47 -43.27 -9.96
N ARG A 162 0.74 -42.78 -10.16
CA ARG A 162 1.97 -43.32 -9.59
C ARG A 162 2.62 -42.24 -8.75
N GLU A 163 3.06 -42.62 -7.56
CA GLU A 163 3.77 -41.75 -6.63
C GLU A 163 5.20 -42.30 -6.55
N THR A 164 6.17 -41.50 -6.97
CA THR A 164 7.58 -41.82 -6.77
C THR A 164 7.91 -41.49 -5.33
N ILE A 165 8.20 -42.50 -4.52
CA ILE A 165 8.67 -42.30 -3.16
C ILE A 165 10.15 -41.86 -3.26
N PRO A 166 10.48 -40.63 -2.87
CA PRO A 166 11.85 -40.14 -2.95
C PRO A 166 12.70 -40.82 -1.88
N ASP A 167 14.00 -40.96 -2.14
CA ASP A 167 14.94 -41.44 -1.11
C ASP A 167 15.12 -40.36 -0.03
N LEU A 168 14.38 -40.53 1.06
CA LEU A 168 14.38 -39.62 2.19
C LEU A 168 15.56 -39.87 3.15
N GLY A 169 16.42 -40.85 2.89
CA GLY A 169 17.58 -41.18 3.74
C GLY A 169 17.19 -41.59 5.16
N THR A 170 18.15 -41.59 6.08
CA THR A 170 17.98 -42.05 7.47
C THR A 170 17.73 -40.93 8.48
N GLU A 171 17.79 -39.67 8.05
CA GLU A 171 17.59 -38.53 8.95
C GLU A 171 16.15 -38.48 9.50
N PRO A 172 15.96 -38.13 10.79
CA PRO A 172 14.65 -38.10 11.41
C PRO A 172 13.77 -36.95 10.89
N THR A 173 14.38 -35.88 10.37
CA THR A 173 13.67 -34.76 9.72
C THR A 173 14.44 -34.34 8.50
N LYS A 174 13.77 -34.26 7.35
CA LYS A 174 14.39 -33.89 6.08
C LYS A 174 13.44 -33.04 5.27
N VAL A 175 13.96 -31.99 4.64
CA VAL A 175 13.24 -31.21 3.62
C VAL A 175 14.03 -31.30 2.33
N GLN A 176 13.36 -31.72 1.26
CA GLN A 176 13.96 -31.91 -0.05
C GLN A 176 13.13 -31.19 -1.11
N LEU A 177 13.82 -30.50 -2.01
CA LEU A 177 13.23 -29.96 -3.22
C LEU A 177 13.45 -30.96 -4.36
N ASP A 178 12.37 -31.50 -4.89
CA ASP A 178 12.38 -32.21 -6.15
C ASP A 178 12.15 -31.18 -7.27
N LYS A 179 13.25 -30.87 -7.98
CA LYS A 179 13.26 -29.87 -9.04
C LYS A 179 12.52 -30.35 -10.28
N ASP A 180 12.50 -31.65 -10.56
CA ASP A 180 11.96 -32.21 -11.79
C ASP A 180 10.42 -32.21 -11.74
N ASN A 181 9.86 -32.54 -10.58
CA ASN A 181 8.41 -32.51 -10.37
C ASN A 181 7.91 -31.19 -9.77
N HIS A 182 8.78 -30.21 -9.54
CA HIS A 182 8.46 -28.93 -8.90
C HIS A 182 7.71 -29.08 -7.57
N VAL A 183 8.18 -29.99 -6.72
CA VAL A 183 7.56 -30.27 -5.41
C VAL A 183 8.57 -30.14 -4.28
N VAL A 184 8.07 -29.71 -3.12
CA VAL A 184 8.81 -29.70 -1.87
C VAL A 184 8.26 -30.82 -1.00
N LEU A 185 9.17 -31.64 -0.50
CA LEU A 185 8.90 -32.80 0.35
C LEU A 185 9.48 -32.51 1.72
N ALA A 186 8.66 -32.62 2.76
CA ALA A 186 9.09 -32.52 4.14
C ALA A 186 8.72 -33.81 4.85
N SER A 187 9.69 -34.47 5.47
CA SER A 187 9.45 -35.73 6.17
C SER A 187 9.89 -35.69 7.61
N GLN A 188 9.13 -36.34 8.49
CA GLN A 188 9.44 -36.49 9.90
C GLN A 188 9.15 -37.91 10.38
N VAL A 189 10.11 -38.52 11.09
CA VAL A 189 9.95 -39.82 11.73
C VAL A 189 9.14 -39.66 13.02
N MET A 190 8.11 -40.48 13.18
CA MET A 190 7.26 -40.51 14.36
C MET A 190 7.95 -41.28 15.49
N ALA A 191 8.23 -40.60 16.60
CA ALA A 191 8.87 -41.19 17.76
C ALA A 191 8.06 -42.40 18.29
N GLY A 192 8.76 -43.50 18.61
CA GLY A 192 8.13 -44.73 19.09
C GLY A 192 7.49 -45.61 18.00
N THR A 193 7.66 -45.26 16.73
CA THR A 193 7.17 -46.05 15.58
C THR A 193 8.23 -46.12 14.48
N HIS A 194 8.07 -47.07 13.56
CA HIS A 194 8.88 -47.16 12.32
C HIS A 194 8.34 -46.27 11.20
N TRP A 195 7.41 -45.36 11.50
CA TRP A 195 6.67 -44.61 10.50
C TRP A 195 7.28 -43.23 10.27
N ARG A 196 7.29 -42.83 9.01
CA ARG A 196 7.69 -41.49 8.58
C ARG A 196 6.52 -40.81 7.89
N VAL A 197 6.13 -39.67 8.42
CA VAL A 197 5.14 -38.78 7.81
C VAL A 197 5.85 -37.98 6.73
N VAL A 198 5.30 -37.98 5.51
CA VAL A 198 5.83 -37.21 4.38
C VAL A 198 4.76 -36.26 3.89
N GLY A 199 5.07 -34.98 4.00
CA GLY A 199 4.30 -33.88 3.45
C GLY A 199 4.82 -33.49 2.08
N LYS A 200 3.95 -33.47 1.07
CA LYS A 200 4.28 -33.03 -0.28
C LYS A 200 3.49 -31.79 -0.63
N THR A 201 4.17 -30.75 -1.08
CA THR A 201 3.55 -29.51 -1.55
C THR A 201 4.15 -29.06 -2.89
N TYR A 202 3.37 -28.34 -3.68
CA TYR A 202 3.80 -27.90 -5.00
C TYR A 202 4.49 -26.54 -4.90
N LEU A 203 5.65 -26.43 -5.55
CA LEU A 203 6.48 -25.21 -5.52
C LEU A 203 5.70 -23.99 -6.01
N GLN A 204 4.82 -24.18 -7.01
CA GLN A 204 3.97 -23.12 -7.53
C GLN A 204 3.03 -22.53 -6.47
N GLU A 205 2.55 -23.30 -5.50
CA GLU A 205 1.68 -22.79 -4.44
C GLU A 205 2.45 -21.96 -3.41
N VAL A 206 3.62 -22.47 -3.03
CA VAL A 206 4.54 -21.76 -2.13
C VAL A 206 4.94 -20.43 -2.76
N LEU A 207 5.27 -20.44 -4.05
CA LEU A 207 5.62 -19.23 -4.79
C LEU A 207 4.42 -18.31 -5.01
N ALA A 208 3.26 -18.82 -5.45
CA ALA A 208 2.09 -18.00 -5.78
C ALA A 208 1.49 -17.30 -4.55
N SER A 209 1.48 -17.97 -3.39
CA SER A 209 1.04 -17.36 -2.14
C SER A 209 1.98 -16.22 -1.69
N GLY A 210 3.29 -16.37 -1.86
CA GLY A 210 4.26 -15.30 -1.65
C GLY A 210 4.12 -14.16 -2.67
N LEU A 211 4.03 -14.50 -3.96
CA LEU A 211 3.93 -13.56 -5.08
C LEU A 211 2.70 -12.66 -4.98
N SER A 212 1.52 -13.22 -4.69
CA SER A 212 0.28 -12.43 -4.56
C SER A 212 0.37 -11.40 -3.43
N ARG A 213 0.95 -11.78 -2.28
CA ARG A 213 1.16 -10.86 -1.15
C ARG A 213 2.17 -9.77 -1.50
N ILE A 214 3.27 -10.13 -2.17
CA ILE A 214 4.29 -9.17 -2.64
C ILE A 214 3.70 -8.20 -3.66
N LEU A 215 2.88 -8.67 -4.59
CA LEU A 215 2.22 -7.82 -5.60
C LEU A 215 1.21 -6.87 -4.95
N GLN A 216 0.46 -7.33 -3.95
CA GLN A 216 -0.47 -6.46 -3.22
C GLN A 216 0.27 -5.39 -2.43
N THR A 217 1.32 -5.74 -1.68
CA THR A 217 2.09 -4.76 -0.91
C THR A 217 2.84 -3.79 -1.81
N SER A 218 3.39 -4.24 -2.94
CA SER A 218 4.05 -3.37 -3.91
C SER A 218 3.06 -2.40 -4.58
N LEU A 219 1.84 -2.85 -4.91
CA LEU A 219 0.80 -1.99 -5.47
C LEU A 219 0.37 -0.91 -4.48
N ILE A 220 0.18 -1.26 -3.21
CA ILE A 220 -0.16 -0.29 -2.15
C ILE A 220 0.94 0.75 -2.01
N LEU A 221 2.21 0.31 -2.00
CA LEU A 221 3.36 1.20 -1.87
C LEU A 221 3.51 2.12 -3.08
N PHE A 222 3.27 1.60 -4.29
CA PHE A 222 3.26 2.39 -5.52
C PHE A 222 2.16 3.47 -5.50
N LEU A 223 0.94 3.12 -5.09
CA LEU A 223 -0.17 4.05 -4.95
C LEU A 223 0.13 5.11 -3.88
N ALA A 224 0.69 4.71 -2.74
CA ALA A 224 1.08 5.63 -1.67
C ALA A 224 2.17 6.62 -2.13
N LEU A 225 3.18 6.15 -2.85
CA LEU A 225 4.23 7.01 -3.40
C LEU A 225 3.67 7.97 -4.45
N THR A 226 2.82 7.48 -5.34
CA THR A 226 2.14 8.30 -6.35
C THR A 226 1.29 9.37 -5.68
N PHE A 227 0.53 9.02 -4.64
CA PHE A 227 -0.25 9.97 -3.87
C PHE A 227 0.64 11.03 -3.20
N LEU A 228 1.76 10.62 -2.58
CA LEU A 228 2.71 11.53 -1.94
C LEU A 228 3.33 12.52 -2.94
N ILE A 229 3.72 12.06 -4.12
CA ILE A 229 4.25 12.92 -5.20
C ILE A 229 3.20 13.95 -5.63
N ASN A 230 1.94 13.53 -5.80
CA ASN A 230 0.86 14.45 -6.16
C ASN A 230 0.58 15.48 -5.07
N VAL A 231 0.60 15.08 -3.79
CA VAL A 231 0.47 16.01 -2.66
C VAL A 231 1.62 17.02 -2.66
N LEU A 232 2.86 16.56 -2.83
CA LEU A 232 4.02 17.45 -2.86
C LEU A 232 3.98 18.42 -4.04
N ALA A 233 3.60 17.94 -5.23
CA ALA A 233 3.40 18.77 -6.41
C ALA A 233 2.30 19.82 -6.19
N TYR A 234 1.19 19.44 -5.56
CA TYR A 234 0.11 20.38 -5.20
C TYR A 234 0.59 21.45 -4.21
N LEU A 235 1.36 21.07 -3.18
CA LEU A 235 1.92 22.01 -2.22
C LEU A 235 2.89 22.98 -2.91
N LEU A 236 3.83 22.49 -3.72
CA LEU A 236 4.75 23.34 -4.50
C LEU A 236 4.01 24.31 -5.41
N ALA A 237 2.99 23.83 -6.13
CA ALA A 237 2.16 24.69 -6.97
C ALA A 237 1.44 25.77 -6.15
N ARG A 238 0.93 25.43 -4.96
CA ARG A 238 0.20 26.36 -4.08
C ARG A 238 1.10 27.40 -3.43
N PHE A 239 2.28 27.00 -2.96
CA PHE A 239 3.17 27.84 -2.15
C PHE A 239 4.20 28.62 -2.98
N ILE A 240 4.61 28.11 -4.15
CA ILE A 240 5.64 28.76 -4.97
C ILE A 240 5.05 29.28 -6.27
N ALA A 241 4.49 28.40 -7.10
CA ALA A 241 4.10 28.77 -8.46
C ALA A 241 2.94 29.79 -8.49
N ARG A 242 1.95 29.66 -7.58
CA ARG A 242 0.80 30.58 -7.52
C ARG A 242 1.16 32.00 -7.09
N PRO A 243 1.93 32.24 -6.00
CA PRO A 243 2.38 33.59 -5.65
C PRO A 243 3.20 34.24 -6.77
N ILE A 244 4.15 33.52 -7.38
CA ILE A 244 4.97 34.03 -8.48
C ILE A 244 4.09 34.40 -9.69
N ARG A 245 3.15 33.54 -10.07
CA ARG A 245 2.23 33.84 -11.19
C ARG A 245 1.34 35.04 -10.89
N ARG A 246 0.87 35.19 -9.64
CA ARG A 246 0.11 36.39 -9.24
C ARG A 246 0.96 37.64 -9.34
N LEU A 247 2.19 37.62 -8.85
CA LEU A 247 3.12 38.74 -8.99
C LEU A 247 3.36 39.09 -10.45
N ALA A 248 3.64 38.10 -11.30
CA ALA A 248 3.87 38.31 -12.73
C ALA A 248 2.66 38.95 -13.43
N LEU A 249 1.43 38.58 -13.05
CA LEU A 249 0.22 39.22 -13.58
C LEU A 249 0.09 40.68 -13.12
N HIS A 250 0.37 40.99 -11.85
CA HIS A 250 0.34 42.37 -11.36
C HIS A 250 1.44 43.24 -11.99
N MET A 251 2.59 42.66 -12.34
CA MET A 251 3.63 43.37 -13.08
C MET A 251 3.22 43.72 -14.52
N GLN A 252 2.29 42.98 -15.10
CA GLN A 252 1.81 43.22 -16.46
C GLN A 252 0.76 44.34 -16.51
N ASP A 253 -0.03 44.51 -15.46
CA ASP A 253 -1.04 45.56 -15.34
C ASP A 253 -0.49 46.74 -14.53
N PHE A 254 0.12 47.69 -15.23
CA PHE A 254 0.77 48.89 -14.68
C PHE A 254 -0.17 49.87 -13.93
N GLN A 255 -1.48 49.59 -13.85
CA GLN A 255 -2.48 50.63 -13.58
C GLN A 255 -3.07 50.69 -12.18
N ASP A 256 -2.99 49.64 -11.34
CA ASP A 256 -3.52 49.73 -9.97
C ASP A 256 -2.99 48.57 -9.12
N LEU A 257 -1.87 48.77 -8.42
CA LEU A 257 -1.62 47.98 -7.21
C LEU A 257 -2.13 48.78 -6.01
N PRO A 258 -3.04 48.22 -5.20
CA PRO A 258 -3.37 48.81 -3.92
C PRO A 258 -2.08 48.98 -3.11
N THR A 259 -1.89 50.14 -2.50
CA THR A 259 -0.84 50.46 -1.52
C THR A 259 -1.02 49.70 -0.19
N GLY A 260 -1.57 48.48 -0.26
CA GLY A 260 -1.77 47.57 0.85
C GLY A 260 -0.65 46.54 0.90
N HIS A 261 -0.05 46.40 2.07
CA HIS A 261 0.72 45.22 2.44
C HIS A 261 -0.12 43.97 2.15
N TYR A 262 0.22 43.23 1.10
CA TYR A 262 -0.27 41.88 0.95
C TYR A 262 0.54 41.00 1.89
N GLU A 263 0.03 40.75 3.08
CA GLU A 263 0.51 39.65 3.93
C GLU A 263 0.19 38.32 3.23
N THR A 264 1.00 37.96 2.23
CA THR A 264 1.00 36.60 1.75
C THR A 264 1.70 35.76 2.81
N SER A 265 0.95 34.90 3.51
CA SER A 265 1.46 33.91 4.47
C SER A 265 2.34 32.82 3.82
N GLY A 266 3.23 33.19 2.90
CA GLY A 266 4.09 32.26 2.19
C GLY A 266 5.43 32.91 1.87
N TYR A 267 6.48 32.28 2.40
CA TYR A 267 7.92 32.47 2.16
C TYR A 267 8.39 33.93 2.04
N ASP A 268 9.23 34.34 2.99
CA ASP A 268 9.76 35.70 3.14
C ASP A 268 10.32 36.26 1.81
N GLU A 269 10.89 35.40 0.97
CA GLU A 269 11.48 35.76 -0.32
C GLU A 269 10.46 36.28 -1.34
N ALA A 270 9.22 35.76 -1.35
CA ALA A 270 8.17 36.27 -2.24
C ALA A 270 7.67 37.65 -1.79
N ASN A 271 7.67 37.89 -0.48
CA ASN A 271 7.29 39.17 0.11
C ASN A 271 8.38 40.22 -0.12
N GLU A 272 9.66 39.85 0.03
CA GLU A 272 10.80 40.71 -0.31
C GLU A 272 10.74 41.17 -1.77
N LEU A 273 10.42 40.25 -2.70
CA LEU A 273 10.30 40.59 -4.11
C LEU A 273 9.13 41.55 -4.38
N TYR A 274 7.99 41.37 -3.69
CA TYR A 274 6.85 42.29 -3.76
C TYR A 274 7.22 43.69 -3.25
N GLN A 275 7.92 43.76 -2.11
CA GLN A 275 8.38 45.04 -1.55
C GLN A 275 9.37 45.77 -2.46
N ALA A 276 10.33 45.04 -3.05
CA ALA A 276 11.29 45.61 -3.99
C ALA A 276 10.59 46.18 -5.24
N TYR A 277 9.60 45.48 -5.77
CA TYR A 277 8.80 45.96 -6.91
C TYR A 277 8.01 47.24 -6.56
N HIS A 278 7.39 47.29 -5.38
CA HIS A 278 6.69 48.49 -4.90
C HIS A 278 7.61 49.70 -4.73
N GLN A 279 8.83 49.50 -4.23
CA GLN A 279 9.82 50.57 -4.14
C GLN A 279 10.18 51.14 -5.52
N LEU A 280 10.31 50.28 -6.53
CA LEU A 280 10.55 50.71 -7.91
C LEU A 280 9.37 51.49 -8.49
N LEU A 281 8.13 51.05 -8.24
CA LEU A 281 6.94 51.80 -8.67
C LEU A 281 6.89 53.20 -8.07
N ASN A 282 7.13 53.33 -6.76
CA ASN A 282 7.18 54.63 -6.10
C ASN A 282 8.27 55.56 -6.68
N GLN A 283 9.43 55.00 -7.04
CA GLN A 283 10.48 55.77 -7.72
C GLN A 283 10.06 56.23 -9.11
N VAL A 284 9.37 55.38 -9.88
CA VAL A 284 8.86 55.75 -11.21
C VAL A 284 7.82 56.87 -11.10
N ASP A 285 6.90 56.80 -10.13
CA ASP A 285 5.91 57.86 -9.91
C ASP A 285 6.54 59.19 -9.52
N GLN A 286 7.54 59.16 -8.62
CA GLN A 286 8.31 60.35 -8.25
C GLN A 286 9.05 60.96 -9.44
N LEU A 287 9.69 60.14 -10.27
CA LEU A 287 10.35 60.60 -11.50
C LEU A 287 9.34 61.19 -12.48
N MET A 288 8.15 60.60 -12.60
CA MET A 288 7.09 61.11 -13.47
C MET A 288 6.57 62.47 -13.00
N GLU A 289 6.40 62.66 -11.70
CA GLU A 289 6.03 63.95 -11.11
C GLU A 289 7.13 65.00 -11.33
N GLN A 290 8.40 64.63 -11.13
CA GLN A 290 9.53 65.51 -11.38
C GLN A 290 9.60 65.95 -12.85
N ILE A 291 9.44 65.04 -13.81
CA ILE A 291 9.42 65.37 -15.24
C ILE A 291 8.27 66.35 -15.55
N LYS A 292 7.09 66.15 -14.99
CA LYS A 292 5.95 67.08 -15.16
C LYS A 292 6.26 68.48 -14.63
N LEU A 293 6.91 68.57 -13.47
CA LEU A 293 7.33 69.85 -12.88
C LEU A 293 8.41 70.54 -13.73
N GLU A 294 9.39 69.79 -14.21
CA GLU A 294 10.46 70.29 -15.10
C GLU A 294 9.89 70.79 -16.43
N GLU A 295 8.96 70.05 -17.05
CA GLU A 295 8.29 70.46 -18.29
C GLU A 295 7.45 71.74 -18.08
N ALA A 296 6.72 71.83 -16.96
CA ALA A 296 5.97 73.04 -16.62
C ALA A 296 6.89 74.26 -16.41
N ALA A 297 8.04 74.06 -15.77
CA ALA A 297 9.05 75.10 -15.60
C ALA A 297 9.66 75.54 -16.93
N LEU A 298 9.96 74.59 -17.82
CA LEU A 298 10.48 74.85 -19.16
C LEU A 298 9.50 75.68 -19.99
N ARG A 299 8.23 75.27 -20.06
CA ARG A 299 7.18 76.02 -20.79
C ARG A 299 7.02 77.45 -20.26
N LYS A 300 7.15 77.64 -18.94
CA LYS A 300 7.12 78.99 -18.33
C LYS A 300 8.33 79.82 -18.75
N SER A 301 9.52 79.22 -18.81
CA SER A 301 10.75 79.88 -19.26
C SER A 301 10.66 80.30 -20.74
N GLU A 302 10.21 79.41 -21.62
CA GLU A 302 10.01 79.69 -23.05
C GLU A 302 9.04 80.85 -23.27
N ARG A 303 7.93 80.89 -22.53
CA ARG A 303 6.99 82.02 -22.56
C ARG A 303 7.66 83.34 -22.17
N ASN A 304 8.46 83.35 -21.11
CA ASN A 304 9.14 84.57 -20.66
C ASN A 304 10.14 85.08 -21.72
N VAL A 305 10.85 84.17 -22.42
CA VAL A 305 11.77 84.53 -23.51
C VAL A 305 11.02 85.13 -24.69
N LEU A 306 9.87 84.54 -25.09
CA LEU A 306 9.03 85.06 -26.16
C LEU A 306 8.45 86.45 -25.81
N GLU A 307 8.07 86.69 -24.57
CA GLU A 307 7.60 88.01 -24.11
C GLU A 307 8.73 89.08 -24.19
N ALA A 308 10.00 88.70 -23.97
CA ALA A 308 11.16 89.59 -24.09
C ALA A 308 11.54 89.94 -25.54
N GLN A 309 10.98 89.25 -26.55
CA GLN A 309 11.29 89.46 -27.97
C GLN A 309 10.61 90.67 -28.63
N ILE A 310 9.76 91.44 -27.93
CA ILE A 310 9.31 92.75 -28.42
C ILE A 310 10.50 93.72 -28.36
N GLN A 311 11.21 93.85 -29.49
CA GLN A 311 12.43 94.65 -29.58
C GLN A 311 12.16 96.14 -29.31
N PRO A 312 12.93 96.81 -28.44
CA PRO A 312 12.91 98.27 -28.30
C PRO A 312 13.14 98.99 -29.63
N HIS A 313 13.87 98.36 -30.54
CA HIS A 313 14.17 98.91 -31.86
C HIS A 313 12.92 99.09 -32.73
N PHE A 314 11.91 98.22 -32.64
CA PHE A 314 10.64 98.43 -33.36
C PHE A 314 9.97 99.74 -32.93
N LEU A 315 10.01 100.02 -31.62
CA LEU A 315 9.47 101.27 -31.08
C LEU A 315 10.24 102.48 -31.61
N TYR A 316 11.57 102.44 -31.56
CA TYR A 316 12.42 103.52 -32.08
C TYR A 316 12.23 103.71 -33.60
N ASN A 317 12.17 102.64 -34.38
CA ASN A 317 11.96 102.70 -35.83
C ASN A 317 10.60 103.28 -36.20
N THR A 318 9.57 102.96 -35.42
CA THR A 318 8.23 103.49 -35.66
C THR A 318 8.17 104.98 -35.32
N LEU A 319 8.82 105.40 -34.23
CA LEU A 319 8.92 106.82 -33.85
C LEU A 319 9.75 107.62 -34.86
N GLU A 320 10.86 107.07 -35.37
CA GLU A 320 11.63 107.71 -36.44
C GLU A 320 10.80 107.84 -37.72
N SER A 321 10.06 106.80 -38.11
CA SER A 321 9.19 106.86 -39.29
C SER A 321 8.14 107.96 -39.15
N ILE A 322 7.53 108.10 -37.97
CA ILE A 322 6.60 109.19 -37.66
C ILE A 322 7.29 110.56 -37.79
N LEU A 323 8.51 110.71 -37.25
CA LEU A 323 9.26 111.95 -37.33
C LEU A 323 9.50 112.36 -38.80
N TRP A 324 9.94 111.42 -39.65
CA TRP A 324 10.11 111.65 -41.09
C TRP A 324 8.82 112.07 -41.80
N MET A 325 7.68 111.49 -41.42
CA MET A 325 6.38 111.88 -41.99
C MET A 325 5.97 113.30 -41.59
N ILE A 326 6.29 113.73 -40.37
CA ILE A 326 6.05 115.11 -39.92
C ILE A 326 6.96 116.08 -40.69
N GLU A 327 8.26 115.77 -40.81
CA GLU A 327 9.21 116.61 -41.56
C GLU A 327 8.83 116.74 -43.04
N SER A 328 8.25 115.68 -43.62
CA SER A 328 7.76 115.67 -45.01
C SER A 328 6.40 116.35 -45.21
N GLN A 329 5.88 117.06 -44.19
CA GLN A 329 4.57 117.71 -44.15
C GLN A 329 3.36 116.76 -44.35
N ASN A 330 3.56 115.44 -44.21
CA ASN A 330 2.48 114.46 -44.22
C ASN A 330 1.91 114.23 -42.81
N THR A 331 1.38 115.32 -42.24
CA THR A 331 0.96 115.38 -40.83
C THR A 331 -0.26 114.52 -40.52
N ARG A 332 -1.11 114.23 -41.52
CA ARG A 332 -2.31 113.40 -41.36
C ARG A 332 -1.96 111.93 -41.15
N ASP A 333 -1.05 111.39 -41.96
CA ASP A 333 -0.61 110.00 -41.84
C ASP A 333 0.26 109.80 -40.60
N ALA A 334 1.09 110.80 -40.26
CA ALA A 334 1.85 110.81 -39.00
C ALA A 334 0.93 110.74 -37.77
N SER A 335 -0.16 111.53 -37.75
CA SER A 335 -1.14 111.52 -36.66
C SER A 335 -1.81 110.14 -36.54
N HIS A 336 -2.24 109.54 -37.65
CA HIS A 336 -2.80 108.19 -37.66
C HIS A 336 -1.81 107.14 -37.13
N MET A 337 -0.54 107.24 -37.50
CA MET A 337 0.48 106.29 -37.07
C MET A 337 0.85 106.44 -35.58
N VAL A 338 0.88 107.67 -35.05
CA VAL A 338 1.03 107.92 -33.61
C VAL A 338 -0.14 107.30 -32.84
N THR A 339 -1.37 107.51 -33.31
CA THR A 339 -2.56 106.92 -32.66
C THR A 339 -2.55 105.39 -32.74
N ALA A 340 -2.15 104.81 -33.87
CA ALA A 340 -2.03 103.37 -34.03
C ALA A 340 -0.93 102.78 -33.13
N LEU A 341 0.24 103.45 -33.04
CA LEU A 341 1.33 103.06 -32.15
C LEU A 341 0.90 103.15 -30.68
N GLY A 342 0.22 104.22 -30.28
CA GLY A 342 -0.35 104.37 -28.95
C GLY A 342 -1.38 103.29 -28.62
N ARG A 343 -2.24 102.91 -29.57
CA ARG A 343 -3.20 101.81 -29.42
C ARG A 343 -2.49 100.46 -29.30
N LEU A 344 -1.47 100.20 -30.12
CA LEU A 344 -0.67 98.98 -30.05
C LEU A 344 0.06 98.87 -28.70
N LEU A 345 0.72 99.94 -28.26
CA LEU A 345 1.36 99.98 -26.94
C LEU A 345 0.36 99.80 -25.81
N ARG A 346 -0.82 100.42 -25.91
CA ARG A 346 -1.89 100.22 -24.95
C ARG A 346 -2.32 98.76 -24.93
N ILE A 347 -2.50 98.09 -26.06
CA ILE A 347 -2.87 96.65 -26.11
C ILE A 347 -1.76 95.79 -25.48
N THR A 348 -0.50 96.02 -25.87
CA THR A 348 0.65 95.24 -25.40
C THR A 348 0.93 95.43 -23.91
N LEU A 349 0.80 96.67 -23.39
CA LEU A 349 1.07 97.01 -21.99
C LEU A 349 -0.14 96.84 -21.07
N SER A 350 -1.37 96.86 -21.60
CA SER A 350 -2.59 96.71 -20.79
C SER A 350 -2.92 95.25 -20.46
N LYS A 351 -2.04 94.30 -20.82
CA LYS A 351 -2.12 92.90 -20.38
C LYS A 351 -3.52 92.29 -20.61
N GLY A 352 -4.18 92.61 -21.72
CA GLY A 352 -5.51 92.09 -22.05
C GLY A 352 -6.69 92.71 -21.28
N LYS A 353 -6.61 93.94 -20.75
CA LYS A 353 -7.77 94.65 -20.18
C LYS A 353 -8.41 95.58 -21.24
N GLU A 354 -9.60 95.21 -21.70
CA GLU A 354 -10.27 95.74 -22.92
C GLU A 354 -11.23 96.93 -22.70
N TYR A 355 -11.32 97.53 -21.51
CA TYR A 355 -12.26 98.66 -21.28
C TYR A 355 -11.61 99.80 -20.50
N ILE A 356 -11.61 100.99 -21.11
CA ILE A 356 -11.21 102.26 -20.49
C ILE A 356 -12.45 103.14 -20.42
N PRO A 357 -12.83 103.68 -19.24
CA PRO A 357 -14.02 104.51 -19.08
C PRO A 357 -13.96 105.75 -19.98
N LEU A 358 -15.08 106.05 -20.67
CA LEU A 358 -15.25 107.19 -21.59
C LEU A 358 -14.88 108.55 -20.96
N GLU A 359 -14.99 108.65 -19.64
CA GLU A 359 -14.62 109.80 -18.82
C GLU A 359 -13.14 110.19 -19.01
N ARG A 360 -12.24 109.22 -19.22
CA ARG A 360 -10.81 109.48 -19.43
C ARG A 360 -10.44 109.92 -20.84
N GLU A 361 -11.33 109.73 -21.83
CA GLU A 361 -11.10 110.23 -23.19
C GLU A 361 -11.42 111.72 -23.30
N PHE A 362 -12.47 112.19 -22.61
CA PHE A 362 -12.82 113.63 -22.63
C PHE A 362 -11.75 114.52 -21.99
N GLU A 363 -11.05 114.01 -20.97
CA GLU A 363 -9.99 114.76 -20.29
C GLU A 363 -8.77 115.05 -21.20
N HIS A 364 -8.59 114.29 -22.28
CA HIS A 364 -7.48 114.46 -23.23
C HIS A 364 -7.75 115.45 -24.38
N VAL A 365 -8.99 115.94 -24.55
CA VAL A 365 -9.36 116.85 -25.65
C VAL A 365 -9.40 118.33 -25.20
N THR A 366 -9.22 118.61 -23.91
CA THR A 366 -9.18 119.97 -23.35
C THR A 366 -7.87 120.27 -22.62
N ASN A 367 -6.76 120.29 -23.35
CA ASN A 367 -5.58 121.11 -23.03
C ASN A 367 -4.78 121.45 -24.29
#